data_AF-A0A538PSE3-F1
#
_entry.id   AF-A0A538PSE3-F1
#
_cell.length_a   1.000
_cell.length_b   1.000
_cell.length_c   1.000
_cell.angle_alpha   90.00
_cell.angle_beta   90.00
_cell.angle_gamma   90.00
#
_symmetry.space_group_name_H-M   'P 1'
#
loop_
_entity.id
_entity.type
_entity.pdbx_description
1 polymer ?
#
loop_
_entity_poly.entity_id
_entity_poly.type
_entity_poly.pdbx_seq_one_letter_code
_entity_poly.pdbx_strand_id
1 'polypeptide(L)'
;MSVLQKSLHPDEKYKAGRLGESLGRIGLVIAAVFLGVSVVVAFHYDQWKRFFYAYVVGWSFIFSICVGVFWLILLHHLVRGRWATAVRRVAEAMTMAFPVVFVAGLVFVLPLLAGYHDLYYWAHPDAAACVVKAASGTCQEYLNPTLVHKLGWLSPGFFFGRYVVYGVLYTAMAAYFARKSRQQDESGDPKLSDSMRIASGPAMIVYALITCFTSFDVLMSMAPKWYSTIYGVNFWGSSCVGGFAALGLVVLGIQRTGRLTHSVNPDTPRSRSSCCSGTATCRRRRSGTSTGCSASGSG
;
A
#
# COMPACT_ATOMS: atom_id res chain seq x y z
N MET A 1 16.91 4.78 28.81
CA MET A 1 16.19 3.75 28.02
C MET A 1 14.90 4.37 27.52
N SER A 2 14.57 4.25 26.23
CA SER A 2 13.30 4.79 25.71
C SER A 2 12.12 4.04 26.33
N VAL A 3 10.94 4.67 26.40
CA VAL A 3 9.71 4.07 26.95
C VAL A 3 9.39 2.72 26.27
N LEU A 4 9.67 2.61 24.98
CA LEU A 4 9.65 1.36 24.19
C LEU A 4 10.47 0.21 24.77
N GLN A 5 11.70 0.49 25.23
CA GLN A 5 12.59 -0.55 25.74
C GLN A 5 12.10 -1.11 27.08
N LYS A 6 11.23 -0.37 27.77
CA LYS A 6 10.62 -0.78 29.04
C LYS A 6 9.37 -1.66 28.86
N SER A 7 8.76 -1.66 27.68
CA SER A 7 7.53 -2.41 27.39
C SER A 7 7.73 -3.72 26.61
N LEU A 8 8.90 -3.93 26.02
CA LEU A 8 9.26 -5.15 25.28
C LEU A 8 9.86 -6.19 26.22
N HIS A 9 9.67 -7.48 25.90
CA HIS A 9 10.30 -8.57 26.66
C HIS A 9 11.83 -8.43 26.56
N PRO A 10 12.60 -8.69 27.64
CA PRO A 10 14.05 -8.50 27.66
C PRO A 10 14.81 -9.20 26.53
N ASP A 11 14.26 -10.31 26.03
CA ASP A 11 14.88 -11.14 24.98
C ASP A 11 14.51 -10.71 23.55
N GLU A 12 13.64 -9.71 23.38
CA GLU A 12 13.09 -9.34 22.09
C GLU A 12 13.97 -8.31 21.35
N LYS A 13 14.61 -8.74 20.25
CA LYS A 13 15.48 -7.87 19.44
C LYS A 13 14.64 -6.87 18.62
N TYR A 14 14.60 -5.60 19.06
CA TYR A 14 13.80 -4.52 18.45
C TYR A 14 14.34 -3.98 17.11
N LYS A 15 15.66 -4.01 16.86
CA LYS A 15 16.25 -3.42 15.64
C LYS A 15 16.47 -4.47 14.55
N ALA A 16 15.98 -4.19 13.34
CA ALA A 16 16.23 -5.03 12.17
C ALA A 16 17.74 -5.15 11.83
N GLY A 17 18.55 -4.15 12.22
CA GLY A 17 20.01 -4.15 12.17
C GLY A 17 20.56 -4.48 10.78
N ARG A 18 21.74 -5.13 10.75
CA ARG A 18 22.42 -5.56 9.52
C ARG A 18 21.59 -6.53 8.67
N LEU A 19 20.67 -7.29 9.28
CA LEU A 19 19.84 -8.27 8.57
C LEU A 19 18.79 -7.60 7.67
N GLY A 20 18.13 -6.54 8.16
CA GLY A 20 17.18 -5.76 7.35
C GLY A 20 17.88 -5.04 6.19
N GLU A 21 19.06 -4.48 6.44
CA GLU A 21 19.87 -3.84 5.40
C GLU A 21 20.35 -4.84 4.34
N SER A 22 20.79 -6.03 4.76
CA SER A 22 21.24 -7.08 3.85
C SER A 22 20.09 -7.62 3.00
N LEU A 23 18.91 -7.88 3.60
CA LEU A 23 17.72 -8.32 2.86
C LEU A 23 17.25 -7.26 1.86
N GLY A 24 17.28 -5.98 2.24
CA GLY A 24 16.95 -4.87 1.33
C GLY A 24 17.90 -4.79 0.14
N ARG A 25 19.22 -4.91 0.38
CA ARG A 25 20.23 -4.92 -0.68
C ARG A 25 20.07 -6.12 -1.61
N ILE A 26 19.87 -7.32 -1.07
CA ILE A 26 19.63 -8.53 -1.86
C ILE A 26 18.38 -8.37 -2.74
N GLY A 27 17.28 -7.87 -2.16
CA GLY A 27 16.05 -7.59 -2.90
C GLY A 27 16.25 -6.59 -4.04
N LEU A 28 17.01 -5.52 -3.80
CA LEU A 28 17.33 -4.52 -4.83
C LEU A 28 18.19 -5.11 -5.95
N VAL A 29 19.21 -5.90 -5.61
CA VAL A 29 20.06 -6.59 -6.60
C VAL A 29 19.23 -7.53 -7.46
N ILE A 30 18.37 -8.36 -6.84
CA ILE A 30 17.46 -9.25 -7.56
C ILE A 30 16.56 -8.44 -8.50
N ALA A 31 15.92 -7.38 -8.01
CA ALA A 31 15.07 -6.53 -8.83
C ALA A 31 15.83 -5.90 -10.00
N ALA A 32 17.04 -5.39 -9.78
CA ALA A 32 17.88 -4.80 -10.81
C ALA A 32 18.32 -5.82 -11.88
N VAL A 33 18.69 -7.04 -11.47
CA VAL A 33 19.07 -8.13 -12.38
C VAL A 33 17.88 -8.53 -13.25
N PHE A 34 16.72 -8.82 -12.65
CA PHE A 34 15.53 -9.23 -13.41
C PHE A 34 15.00 -8.10 -14.30
N LEU A 35 15.07 -6.85 -13.86
CA LEU A 35 14.73 -5.70 -14.69
C LEU A 35 15.71 -5.57 -15.87
N GLY A 36 17.02 -5.70 -15.62
CA GLY A 36 18.05 -5.65 -16.65
C GLY A 36 17.86 -6.75 -17.70
N VAL A 37 17.63 -8.00 -17.28
CA VAL A 37 17.32 -9.12 -18.17
C VAL A 37 16.06 -8.82 -18.99
N SER A 38 15.01 -8.30 -18.37
CA SER A 38 13.76 -7.97 -19.06
C SER A 38 13.95 -6.90 -20.13
N VAL A 39 14.79 -5.88 -19.86
CA VAL A 39 15.14 -4.83 -20.84
C VAL A 39 15.97 -5.40 -21.99
N VAL A 40 16.96 -6.25 -21.71
CA VAL A 40 17.77 -6.90 -22.76
C VAL A 40 16.91 -7.76 -23.67
N VAL A 41 15.98 -8.54 -23.11
CA VAL A 41 15.04 -9.34 -23.89
C VAL A 41 14.10 -8.45 -24.70
N ALA A 42 13.58 -7.37 -24.12
CA ALA A 42 12.72 -6.43 -24.85
C ALA A 42 13.44 -5.80 -26.04
N PHE A 43 14.71 -5.40 -25.86
CA PHE A 43 15.53 -4.82 -26.92
C PHE A 43 15.88 -5.84 -28.01
N HIS A 44 16.24 -7.08 -27.64
CA HIS A 44 16.67 -8.10 -28.60
C HIS A 44 15.54 -8.58 -29.52
N TYR A 45 14.31 -8.66 -29.02
CA TYR A 45 13.14 -9.15 -29.77
C TYR A 45 12.19 -8.04 -30.25
N ASP A 46 12.54 -6.76 -30.03
CA ASP A 46 11.70 -5.58 -30.30
C ASP A 46 10.27 -5.67 -29.70
N GLN A 47 10.18 -6.21 -28.48
CA GLN A 47 8.89 -6.47 -27.81
C GLN A 47 8.57 -5.42 -26.72
N TRP A 48 8.84 -4.15 -27.00
CA TRP A 48 8.64 -3.06 -26.05
C TRP A 48 7.19 -2.95 -25.54
N LYS A 49 6.20 -3.19 -26.42
CA LYS A 49 4.78 -3.22 -26.06
C LYS A 49 4.52 -4.23 -24.93
N ARG A 50 4.99 -5.46 -25.12
CA ARG A 50 4.84 -6.55 -24.15
C ARG A 50 5.56 -6.23 -22.85
N PHE A 51 6.76 -5.64 -22.92
CA PHE A 51 7.51 -5.21 -21.74
C PHE A 51 6.70 -4.20 -20.91
N PHE A 52 6.19 -3.13 -21.51
CA PHE A 52 5.45 -2.10 -20.77
C PHE A 52 4.13 -2.63 -20.19
N TYR A 53 3.38 -3.46 -20.92
CA TYR A 53 2.18 -4.09 -20.36
C TYR A 53 2.51 -4.96 -19.14
N ALA A 54 3.53 -5.81 -19.23
CA ALA A 54 3.98 -6.63 -18.11
C ALA A 54 4.49 -5.77 -16.94
N TYR A 55 5.19 -4.67 -17.23
CA TYR A 55 5.71 -3.75 -16.23
C TYR A 55 4.60 -3.07 -15.44
N VAL A 56 3.58 -2.53 -16.12
CA VAL A 56 2.44 -1.89 -15.44
C VAL A 56 1.71 -2.90 -14.56
N VAL A 57 1.50 -4.14 -15.02
CA VAL A 57 0.91 -5.20 -14.18
C VAL A 57 1.75 -5.47 -12.93
N GLY A 58 3.06 -5.63 -13.08
CA GLY A 58 3.97 -5.86 -11.95
C GLY A 58 4.00 -4.67 -10.97
N TRP A 59 4.05 -3.45 -11.51
CA TRP A 59 3.97 -2.23 -10.71
C TRP A 59 2.64 -2.14 -9.94
N SER A 60 1.51 -2.41 -10.61
CA SER A 60 0.18 -2.38 -10.00
C SER A 60 0.02 -3.41 -8.90
N PHE A 61 0.65 -4.58 -9.01
CA PHE A 61 0.66 -5.61 -7.97
C PHE A 61 1.41 -5.17 -6.72
N ILE A 62 2.59 -4.56 -6.86
CA ILE A 62 3.33 -4.04 -5.70
C ILE A 62 2.62 -2.83 -5.09
N PHE A 63 2.05 -1.96 -5.94
CA PHE A 63 1.24 -0.84 -5.51
C PHE A 63 0.00 -1.29 -4.72
N SER A 64 -0.72 -2.34 -5.17
CA SER A 64 -1.90 -2.86 -4.48
C SER A 64 -1.58 -3.38 -3.08
N ILE A 65 -0.41 -4.01 -2.88
CA ILE A 65 0.06 -4.42 -1.55
C ILE A 65 0.23 -3.20 -0.63
N CYS A 66 0.88 -2.13 -1.11
CA CYS A 66 1.09 -0.92 -0.34
C CYS A 66 -0.24 -0.24 0.02
N VAL A 67 -1.15 -0.14 -0.96
CA VAL A 67 -2.49 0.44 -0.81
C VAL A 67 -3.32 -0.32 0.23
N GLY A 68 -3.31 -1.66 0.21
CA GLY A 68 -4.05 -2.49 1.15
C GLY A 68 -3.53 -2.40 2.59
N VAL A 69 -2.20 -2.40 2.76
CA VAL A 69 -1.60 -2.24 4.09
C VAL A 69 -1.81 -0.82 4.62
N PHE A 70 -1.77 0.20 3.76
CA PHE A 70 -2.04 1.57 4.17
C PHE A 70 -3.48 1.78 4.62
N TRP A 71 -4.44 1.14 3.97
CA TRP A 71 -5.83 1.13 4.43
C TRP A 71 -5.97 0.60 5.85
N LEU A 72 -5.27 -0.49 6.19
CA LEU A 72 -5.27 -1.05 7.54
C LEU A 72 -4.83 -0.03 8.59
N ILE A 73 -3.77 0.73 8.29
CA ILE A 73 -3.24 1.76 9.19
C ILE A 73 -4.30 2.83 9.45
N LEU A 74 -4.88 3.38 8.38
CA LEU A 74 -5.90 4.41 8.48
C LEU A 74 -7.13 3.92 9.23
N LEU A 75 -7.64 2.73 8.89
CA LEU A 75 -8.79 2.13 9.54
C LEU A 75 -8.54 1.93 11.04
N HIS A 76 -7.38 1.39 11.40
CA HIS A 76 -7.07 1.07 12.79
C HIS A 76 -6.95 2.32 13.66
N HIS A 77 -6.44 3.42 13.11
CA HIS A 77 -6.45 4.72 13.77
C HIS A 77 -7.86 5.29 13.93
N LEU A 78 -8.71 5.11 12.93
CA LEU A 78 -10.07 5.63 12.91
C LEU A 78 -10.94 4.94 13.96
N VAL A 79 -10.89 3.61 14.03
CA VAL A 79 -11.77 2.80 14.90
C VAL A 79 -11.19 2.50 16.28
N ARG A 80 -9.98 3.00 16.60
CA ARG A 80 -9.23 2.66 17.82
C ARG A 80 -9.10 1.14 18.01
N GLY A 81 -8.77 0.45 16.92
CA GLY A 81 -8.50 -0.98 16.97
C GLY A 81 -7.36 -1.26 17.96
N ARG A 82 -7.39 -2.43 18.61
CA ARG A 82 -6.30 -2.89 19.50
C ARG A 82 -5.62 -4.16 18.99
N TRP A 83 -6.16 -4.78 17.95
CA TRP A 83 -5.70 -6.08 17.45
C TRP A 83 -4.54 -5.94 16.45
N ALA A 84 -4.46 -4.83 15.71
CA ALA A 84 -3.36 -4.62 14.77
C ALA A 84 -2.17 -3.88 15.39
N THR A 85 -2.17 -3.60 16.70
CA THR A 85 -1.08 -2.85 17.35
C THR A 85 0.27 -3.57 17.24
N ALA A 86 0.28 -4.90 17.33
CA ALA A 86 1.50 -5.70 17.21
C ALA A 86 2.08 -5.68 15.78
N VAL A 87 1.22 -5.63 14.75
CA VAL A 87 1.63 -5.64 13.34
C VAL A 87 1.77 -4.24 12.73
N ARG A 88 1.31 -3.20 13.45
CA ARG A 88 1.27 -1.81 12.98
C ARG A 88 2.64 -1.29 12.54
N ARG A 89 3.71 -1.63 13.26
CA ARG A 89 5.08 -1.19 12.92
C ARG A 89 5.56 -1.77 11.59
N VAL A 90 5.24 -3.04 11.35
CA VAL A 90 5.54 -3.71 10.08
C VAL A 90 4.73 -3.09 8.95
N ALA A 91 3.44 -2.85 9.20
CA ALA A 91 2.56 -2.19 8.23
C ALA A 91 3.06 -0.79 7.86
N GLU A 92 3.41 0.05 8.84
CA GLU A 92 3.99 1.39 8.61
C GLU A 92 5.27 1.31 7.77
N ALA A 93 6.16 0.36 8.07
CA ALA A 93 7.38 0.14 7.29
C ALA A 93 7.08 -0.25 5.83
N MET A 94 6.09 -1.11 5.59
CA MET A 94 5.66 -1.48 4.23
C MET A 94 5.09 -0.27 3.48
N THR A 95 4.31 0.61 4.14
CA THR A 95 3.75 1.80 3.48
C THR A 95 4.79 2.87 3.15
N MET A 96 5.94 2.86 3.82
CA MET A 96 7.07 3.70 3.43
C MET A 96 7.70 3.29 2.09
N ALA A 97 7.22 2.23 1.44
CA ALA A 97 7.59 1.86 0.08
C ALA A 97 6.91 2.72 -1.00
N PHE A 98 5.87 3.51 -0.69
CA PHE A 98 5.19 4.36 -1.69
C PHE A 98 6.13 5.24 -2.52
N PRO A 99 7.12 5.95 -1.96
CA PRO A 99 8.04 6.76 -2.77
C PRO A 99 8.79 5.92 -3.80
N VAL A 100 9.25 4.74 -3.40
CA VAL A 100 9.99 3.82 -4.28
C VAL A 100 9.09 3.28 -5.38
N VAL A 101 7.85 2.91 -5.04
CA VAL A 101 6.85 2.43 -6.00
C VAL A 101 6.51 3.53 -7.02
N PHE A 102 6.28 4.76 -6.58
CA PHE A 102 5.97 5.86 -7.49
C PHE A 102 7.16 6.24 -8.38
N VAL A 103 8.38 6.23 -7.86
CA VAL A 103 9.60 6.40 -8.65
C VAL A 103 9.77 5.27 -9.67
N ALA A 104 9.51 4.01 -9.28
CA ALA A 104 9.54 2.87 -10.20
C ALA A 104 8.50 3.04 -11.33
N GLY A 105 7.30 3.51 -11.03
CA GLY A 105 6.30 3.74 -12.08
C GLY A 105 6.66 4.84 -13.07
N LEU A 106 7.64 5.71 -12.77
CA LEU A 106 8.18 6.64 -13.79
C LEU A 106 8.75 5.90 -15.02
N VAL A 107 9.11 4.63 -14.90
CA VAL A 107 9.57 3.79 -16.01
C VAL A 107 8.53 3.68 -17.13
N PHE A 108 7.23 3.68 -16.82
CA PHE A 108 6.18 3.67 -17.85
C PHE A 108 5.57 5.06 -18.10
N VAL A 109 5.65 5.97 -17.12
CA VAL A 109 5.10 7.32 -17.24
C VAL A 109 6.00 8.24 -18.08
N LEU A 110 7.33 8.15 -17.95
CA LEU A 110 8.26 9.01 -18.70
C LEU A 110 8.27 8.70 -20.21
N PRO A 111 8.30 7.43 -20.66
CA PRO A 111 8.16 7.13 -22.08
C PRO A 111 6.84 7.65 -22.66
N LEU A 112 5.75 7.60 -21.89
CA LEU A 112 4.46 8.14 -22.32
C LEU A 112 4.52 9.65 -22.58
N LEU A 113 5.25 10.40 -21.75
CA LEU A 113 5.49 11.83 -21.95
C LEU A 113 6.43 12.10 -23.14
N ALA A 114 7.40 11.21 -23.38
CA ALA A 114 8.33 11.27 -24.50
C ALA A 114 7.71 10.84 -25.84
N GLY A 115 6.43 10.46 -25.87
CA GLY A 115 5.72 10.05 -27.09
C GLY A 115 5.72 8.55 -27.35
N TYR A 116 5.88 7.70 -26.33
CA TYR A 116 5.62 6.28 -26.48
C TYR A 116 4.11 6.01 -26.45
N HIS A 117 3.53 5.74 -27.62
CA HIS A 117 2.08 5.71 -27.82
C HIS A 117 1.46 4.31 -27.70
N ASP A 118 2.27 3.25 -27.69
CA ASP A 118 1.77 1.89 -27.80
C ASP A 118 1.23 1.29 -26.50
N LEU A 119 1.53 1.90 -25.35
CA LEU A 119 1.03 1.42 -24.05
C LEU A 119 -0.44 1.80 -23.84
N TYR A 120 -0.77 3.08 -24.08
CA TYR A 120 -2.10 3.63 -23.91
C TYR A 120 -2.64 4.14 -25.24
N TYR A 121 -3.77 3.58 -25.67
CA TYR A 121 -4.42 3.92 -26.93
C TYR A 121 -4.69 5.43 -27.09
N TRP A 122 -5.02 6.12 -25.99
CA TRP A 122 -5.32 7.55 -25.98
C TRP A 122 -4.09 8.46 -26.10
N ALA A 123 -2.88 7.91 -25.99
CA ALA A 123 -1.65 8.69 -26.10
C ALA A 123 -1.16 8.89 -27.54
N HIS A 124 -1.79 8.24 -28.53
CA HIS A 124 -1.41 8.35 -29.94
C HIS A 124 -1.60 9.80 -30.46
N PRO A 125 -0.69 10.34 -31.29
CA PRO A 125 -0.80 11.72 -31.80
C PRO A 125 -2.07 11.93 -32.64
N ASP A 126 -2.54 10.89 -33.31
CA ASP A 126 -3.81 10.91 -34.03
C ASP A 126 -5.00 11.17 -33.10
N ALA A 127 -4.92 10.74 -31.84
CA ALA A 127 -5.95 11.04 -30.85
C ALA A 127 -6.01 12.54 -30.55
N ALA A 128 -4.85 13.19 -30.40
CA ALA A 128 -4.76 14.63 -30.20
C ALA A 128 -5.18 15.43 -31.46
N ALA A 129 -4.78 14.99 -32.65
CA ALA A 129 -5.19 15.60 -33.92
C ALA A 129 -6.70 15.54 -34.13
N CYS A 130 -7.35 14.51 -33.59
CA CYS A 130 -8.79 14.37 -33.62
C CYS A 130 -9.55 15.42 -32.80
N VAL A 131 -9.00 15.94 -31.69
CA VAL A 131 -9.66 17.02 -30.92
C VAL A 131 -9.86 18.27 -31.77
N VAL A 132 -8.86 18.60 -32.60
CA VAL A 132 -8.91 19.77 -33.50
C VAL A 132 -9.82 19.49 -34.71
N LYS A 133 -9.76 18.29 -35.27
CA LYS A 133 -10.54 17.88 -36.46
C LYS A 133 -12.00 17.48 -36.15
N ALA A 134 -12.34 17.21 -34.89
CA ALA A 134 -13.70 16.91 -34.46
C ALA A 134 -14.67 18.07 -34.75
N ALA A 135 -14.19 19.31 -34.69
CA ALA A 135 -14.97 20.50 -35.08
C ALA A 135 -15.27 20.54 -36.60
N SER A 136 -14.50 19.82 -37.41
CA SER A 136 -14.57 19.80 -38.87
C SER A 136 -15.14 18.49 -39.45
N GLY A 137 -15.65 17.59 -38.61
CA GLY A 137 -16.33 16.35 -39.02
C GLY A 137 -15.45 15.29 -39.71
N THR A 138 -14.12 15.46 -39.74
CA THR A 138 -13.16 14.64 -40.50
C THR A 138 -12.26 13.78 -39.61
N CYS A 139 -12.67 13.52 -38.38
CA CYS A 139 -11.95 12.59 -37.50
C CYS A 139 -11.92 11.19 -38.12
N GLN A 140 -10.72 10.60 -38.22
CA GLN A 140 -10.54 9.26 -38.74
C GLN A 140 -11.31 8.22 -37.90
N GLU A 141 -11.98 7.30 -38.59
CA GLU A 141 -12.89 6.25 -38.07
C GLU A 141 -12.26 5.37 -36.96
N TYR A 142 -10.93 5.29 -36.91
CA TYR A 142 -10.18 4.53 -35.90
C TYR A 142 -10.40 5.09 -34.47
N LEU A 143 -10.60 6.40 -34.31
CA LEU A 143 -10.85 7.03 -33.01
C LEU A 143 -12.35 7.30 -32.83
N ASN A 144 -13.01 6.45 -32.03
CA ASN A 144 -14.42 6.60 -31.68
C ASN A 144 -14.72 8.04 -31.20
N PRO A 145 -15.79 8.71 -31.67
CA PRO A 145 -16.16 10.06 -31.20
C PRO A 145 -16.37 10.14 -29.68
N THR A 146 -16.66 9.01 -29.04
CA THR A 146 -16.74 8.86 -27.58
C THR A 146 -15.41 8.95 -26.85
N LEU A 147 -14.26 9.02 -27.52
CA LEU A 147 -12.97 9.24 -26.85
C LEU A 147 -12.64 10.73 -26.73
N VAL A 148 -13.12 11.57 -27.65
CA VAL A 148 -12.75 13.00 -27.74
C VAL A 148 -13.03 13.75 -26.45
N HIS A 149 -14.18 13.52 -25.81
CA HIS A 149 -14.53 14.14 -24.54
C HIS A 149 -13.67 13.67 -23.35
N LYS A 150 -12.98 12.53 -23.47
CA LYS A 150 -12.10 11.97 -22.44
C LYS A 150 -10.66 12.48 -22.56
N LEU A 151 -10.25 12.98 -23.72
CA LEU A 151 -8.87 13.42 -23.97
C LEU A 151 -8.44 14.62 -23.12
N GLY A 152 -9.39 15.43 -22.64
CA GLY A 152 -9.10 16.46 -21.63
C GLY A 152 -8.54 15.85 -20.34
N TRP A 153 -9.08 14.72 -19.90
CA TRP A 153 -8.58 13.96 -18.75
C TRP A 153 -7.39 13.07 -19.12
N LEU A 154 -7.47 12.37 -20.26
CA LEU A 154 -6.49 11.41 -20.77
C LEU A 154 -5.50 12.07 -21.73
N SER A 155 -4.81 13.12 -21.28
CA SER A 155 -3.67 13.70 -21.99
C SER A 155 -2.37 13.32 -21.30
N PRO A 156 -1.27 13.03 -22.02
CA PRO A 156 -0.01 12.58 -21.40
C PRO A 156 0.52 13.55 -20.33
N GLY A 157 0.45 14.86 -20.60
CA GLY A 157 0.89 15.89 -19.66
C GLY A 157 0.02 15.96 -18.40
N PHE A 158 -1.31 15.92 -18.53
CA PHE A 158 -2.20 15.98 -17.38
C PHE A 158 -2.16 14.67 -16.57
N PHE A 159 -2.03 13.52 -17.24
CA PHE A 159 -1.79 12.22 -16.60
C PHE A 159 -0.51 12.23 -15.77
N PHE A 160 0.60 12.74 -16.30
CA PHE A 160 1.85 12.89 -15.54
C PHE A 160 1.67 13.76 -14.29
N GLY A 161 1.02 14.92 -14.43
CA GLY A 161 0.73 15.81 -13.31
C GLY A 161 -0.08 15.12 -12.21
N ARG A 162 -1.14 14.39 -12.58
CA ARG A 162 -1.95 13.61 -11.63
C ARG A 162 -1.17 12.47 -10.99
N TYR A 163 -0.37 11.74 -11.76
CA TYR A 163 0.48 10.68 -11.24
C TYR A 163 1.45 11.19 -10.16
N VAL A 164 2.09 12.33 -10.39
CA VAL A 164 2.94 13.00 -9.39
C VAL A 164 2.14 13.41 -8.15
N VAL A 165 0.96 14.01 -8.33
CA VAL A 165 0.08 14.38 -7.22
C VAL A 165 -0.32 13.16 -6.38
N TYR A 166 -0.67 12.04 -7.00
CA TYR A 166 -0.98 10.80 -6.28
C TYR A 166 0.22 10.33 -5.46
N GLY A 167 1.41 10.30 -6.07
CA GLY A 167 2.64 9.90 -5.39
C GLY A 167 3.00 10.78 -4.20
N VAL A 168 2.84 12.10 -4.34
CA VAL A 168 3.04 13.07 -3.26
C VAL A 168 2.03 12.84 -2.14
N LEU A 169 0.74 12.67 -2.45
CA LEU A 169 -0.30 12.47 -1.44
C LEU A 169 -0.11 11.16 -0.66
N TYR A 170 0.13 10.04 -1.35
CA TYR A 170 0.42 8.76 -0.68
C TYR A 170 1.66 8.85 0.20
N THR A 171 2.75 9.42 -0.33
CA THR A 171 4.01 9.57 0.40
C THR A 171 3.85 10.47 1.62
N ALA A 172 3.18 11.62 1.46
CA ALA A 172 2.98 12.58 2.54
C ALA A 172 2.13 11.98 3.66
N MET A 173 1.03 11.30 3.33
CA MET A 173 0.19 10.64 4.32
C MET A 173 0.94 9.50 5.02
N ALA A 174 1.59 8.60 4.28
CA ALA A 174 2.35 7.50 4.87
C ALA A 174 3.48 8.00 5.79
N ALA A 175 4.22 9.02 5.35
CA ALA A 175 5.27 9.65 6.16
C ALA A 175 4.70 10.34 7.40
N TYR A 176 3.55 11.01 7.30
CA TYR A 176 2.88 11.65 8.44
C TYR A 176 2.54 10.62 9.53
N PHE A 177 1.85 9.54 9.18
CA PHE A 177 1.49 8.48 10.13
C PHE A 177 2.72 7.79 10.70
N ALA A 178 3.70 7.42 9.87
CA ALA A 178 4.92 6.77 10.33
C ALA A 178 5.74 7.66 11.29
N ARG A 179 5.88 8.97 10.99
CA ARG A 179 6.62 9.91 11.85
C ARG A 179 5.93 10.13 13.18
N LYS A 180 4.62 10.41 13.18
CA LYS A 180 3.84 10.60 14.41
C LYS A 180 3.79 9.35 15.27
N SER A 181 3.71 8.20 14.61
CA SER A 181 3.76 6.91 15.27
C SER A 181 5.10 6.69 15.98
N ARG A 182 6.23 7.01 15.35
CA ARG A 182 7.56 6.93 16.01
C ARG A 182 7.70 7.92 17.16
N GLN A 183 7.19 9.14 17.01
CA GLN A 183 7.18 10.12 18.10
C GLN A 183 6.38 9.63 19.32
N GLN A 184 5.28 8.91 19.10
CA GLN A 184 4.47 8.33 20.18
C GLN A 184 5.27 7.30 21.00
N ASP A 185 6.15 6.55 20.36
CA ASP A 185 6.99 5.54 21.01
C ASP A 185 8.11 6.16 21.87
N GLU A 186 8.59 7.35 21.49
CA GLU A 186 9.64 8.07 22.21
C GLU A 186 9.08 8.85 23.40
N SER A 187 7.96 9.57 23.20
CA SER A 187 7.38 10.46 24.21
C SER A 187 6.35 9.80 25.12
N GLY A 188 5.64 8.76 24.63
CA GLY A 188 4.50 8.17 25.33
C GLY A 188 3.26 9.08 25.45
N ASP A 189 3.22 10.23 24.75
CA ASP A 189 2.14 11.21 24.87
C ASP A 189 0.82 10.72 24.23
N PRO A 190 -0.28 10.59 25.00
CA PRO A 190 -1.60 10.24 24.47
C PRO A 190 -2.11 11.20 23.38
N LYS A 191 -1.73 12.48 23.41
CA LYS A 191 -2.17 13.49 22.43
C LYS A 191 -1.77 13.14 21.00
N LEU A 192 -0.63 12.47 20.83
CA LEU A 192 -0.16 12.02 19.51
C LEU A 192 -1.09 10.95 18.91
N SER A 193 -1.62 10.06 19.75
CA SER A 193 -2.59 9.05 19.31
C SER A 193 -3.91 9.69 18.89
N ASP A 194 -4.37 10.72 19.61
CA ASP A 194 -5.60 11.43 19.25
C ASP A 194 -5.42 12.28 17.98
N SER A 195 -4.25 12.89 17.78
CA SER A 195 -3.93 13.61 16.54
C SER A 195 -3.96 12.69 15.32
N MET A 196 -3.35 11.50 15.40
CA MET A 196 -3.42 10.51 14.32
C MET A 196 -4.85 10.01 14.08
N ARG A 197 -5.66 9.86 15.13
CA ARG A 197 -7.08 9.52 14.98
C ARG A 197 -7.85 10.59 14.21
N ILE A 198 -7.72 11.86 14.59
CA ILE A 198 -8.42 12.96 13.93
C ILE A 198 -7.97 13.08 12.48
N ALA A 199 -6.66 12.95 12.22
CA ALA A 199 -6.11 12.98 10.87
C ALA A 199 -6.56 11.79 10.01
N SER A 200 -6.84 10.62 10.60
CA SER A 200 -7.25 9.42 9.86
C SER A 200 -8.60 9.55 9.14
N GLY A 201 -9.52 10.38 9.64
CA GLY A 201 -10.81 10.63 8.99
C GLY A 201 -10.66 11.30 7.62
N PRO A 202 -10.10 12.52 7.55
CA PRO A 202 -9.82 13.17 6.27
C PRO A 202 -8.86 12.36 5.39
N ALA A 203 -7.84 11.73 5.98
CA ALA A 203 -6.90 10.91 5.22
C ALA A 203 -7.57 9.71 4.55
N MET A 204 -8.59 9.09 5.17
CA MET A 204 -9.36 8.00 4.56
C MET A 204 -10.15 8.47 3.33
N ILE A 205 -10.72 9.68 3.37
CA ILE A 205 -11.45 10.25 2.23
C ILE A 205 -10.48 10.52 1.08
N VAL A 206 -9.36 11.20 1.37
CA VAL A 206 -8.33 11.48 0.36
C VAL A 206 -7.81 10.18 -0.22
N TYR A 207 -7.48 9.20 0.63
CA TYR A 207 -7.05 7.85 0.24
C TYR A 207 -8.04 7.17 -0.72
N ALA A 208 -9.34 7.18 -0.39
CA ALA A 208 -10.36 6.55 -1.22
C ALA A 208 -10.42 7.19 -2.61
N LEU A 209 -10.42 8.53 -2.68
CA LEU A 209 -10.45 9.26 -3.94
C LEU A 209 -9.20 9.00 -4.79
N ILE A 210 -8.01 9.14 -4.21
CA ILE A 210 -6.77 8.93 -4.98
C ILE A 210 -6.60 7.46 -5.39
N THR A 211 -7.09 6.49 -4.60
CA THR A 211 -7.06 5.07 -4.99
C THR A 211 -7.94 4.83 -6.21
N CYS A 212 -9.16 5.36 -6.21
CA CYS A 212 -10.05 5.28 -7.36
C CYS A 212 -9.42 5.93 -8.59
N PHE A 213 -8.97 7.18 -8.48
CA PHE A 213 -8.38 7.88 -9.63
C PHE A 213 -7.10 7.21 -10.14
N THR A 214 -6.23 6.71 -9.25
CA THR A 214 -5.01 5.99 -9.69
C THR A 214 -5.38 4.71 -10.44
N SER A 215 -6.39 3.95 -9.98
CA SER A 215 -6.85 2.75 -10.67
C SER A 215 -7.48 3.06 -12.03
N PHE A 216 -8.20 4.18 -12.13
CA PHE A 216 -8.79 4.63 -13.39
C PHE A 216 -7.73 5.06 -14.39
N ASP A 217 -6.76 5.84 -13.93
CA ASP A 217 -5.72 6.39 -14.78
C ASP A 217 -4.73 5.33 -15.24
N VAL A 218 -4.26 4.44 -14.37
CA VAL A 218 -3.20 3.47 -14.73
C VAL A 218 -3.75 2.20 -15.38
N LEU A 219 -4.88 1.68 -14.89
CA LEU A 219 -5.38 0.37 -15.33
C LEU A 219 -6.60 0.50 -16.26
N MET A 220 -7.65 1.20 -15.82
CA MET A 220 -8.88 1.32 -16.63
C MET A 220 -8.62 2.03 -17.95
N SER A 221 -7.73 3.03 -17.96
CA SER A 221 -7.41 3.82 -19.15
C SER A 221 -6.69 3.02 -20.26
N MET A 222 -6.18 1.82 -19.98
CA MET A 222 -5.66 0.91 -21.02
C MET A 222 -6.76 0.51 -22.02
N ALA A 223 -8.01 0.43 -21.56
CA ALA A 223 -9.18 0.18 -22.37
C ALA A 223 -10.15 1.37 -22.29
N PRO A 224 -9.83 2.53 -22.90
CA PRO A 224 -10.54 3.78 -22.63
C PRO A 224 -11.99 3.81 -23.15
N LYS A 225 -12.37 2.84 -23.98
CA LYS A 225 -13.75 2.63 -24.45
C LYS A 225 -14.64 2.05 -23.33
N TRP A 226 -14.04 1.28 -22.42
CA TRP A 226 -14.73 0.68 -21.29
C TRP A 226 -14.75 1.63 -20.09
N TYR A 227 -15.83 1.58 -19.30
CA TYR A 227 -15.96 2.35 -18.07
C TYR A 227 -16.71 1.54 -17.02
N SER A 228 -16.28 1.68 -15.77
CA SER A 228 -16.94 1.02 -14.64
C SER A 228 -16.68 1.79 -13.36
N THR A 229 -17.74 2.26 -12.72
CA THR A 229 -17.65 3.03 -11.47
C THR A 229 -17.15 2.17 -10.30
N ILE A 230 -17.52 0.89 -10.27
CA ILE A 230 -17.10 -0.05 -9.22
C ILE A 230 -15.65 -0.53 -9.38
N TYR A 231 -14.99 -0.24 -10.51
CA TYR A 231 -13.63 -0.73 -10.77
C TYR A 231 -12.62 -0.30 -9.70
N GLY A 232 -12.68 0.95 -9.23
CA GLY A 232 -11.79 1.44 -8.17
C GLY A 232 -12.02 0.71 -6.84
N VAL A 233 -13.26 0.36 -6.53
CA VAL A 233 -13.62 -0.41 -5.33
C VAL A 233 -13.13 -1.86 -5.45
N ASN A 234 -13.24 -2.47 -6.63
CA ASN A 234 -12.70 -3.80 -6.88
C ASN A 234 -11.17 -3.84 -6.75
N PHE A 235 -10.48 -2.81 -7.25
CA PHE A 235 -9.05 -2.66 -7.08
C PHE A 235 -8.68 -2.53 -5.60
N TRP A 236 -9.39 -1.68 -4.86
CA TRP A 236 -9.19 -1.52 -3.41
C TRP A 236 -9.45 -2.82 -2.64
N GLY A 237 -10.56 -3.53 -2.90
CA GLY A 237 -10.89 -4.79 -2.22
C GLY A 237 -9.81 -5.86 -2.45
N SER A 238 -9.34 -5.98 -3.69
CA SER A 238 -8.23 -6.87 -4.05
C SER A 238 -6.92 -6.46 -3.37
N SER A 239 -6.66 -5.16 -3.30
CA SER A 239 -5.51 -4.57 -2.60
C SER A 239 -5.52 -4.92 -1.12
N CYS A 240 -6.67 -4.84 -0.44
CA CYS A 240 -6.81 -5.22 0.97
C CYS A 240 -6.45 -6.69 1.21
N VAL A 241 -6.97 -7.61 0.38
CA VAL A 241 -6.64 -9.04 0.50
C VAL A 241 -5.15 -9.29 0.28
N GLY A 242 -4.58 -8.75 -0.82
CA GLY A 242 -3.16 -8.89 -1.13
C GLY A 242 -2.24 -8.27 -0.07
N GLY A 243 -2.61 -7.09 0.43
CA GLY A 243 -1.88 -6.38 1.49
C GLY A 243 -1.88 -7.15 2.81
N PHE A 244 -3.01 -7.73 3.20
CA PHE A 244 -3.12 -8.51 4.45
C PHE A 244 -2.35 -9.83 4.36
N ALA A 245 -2.44 -10.51 3.23
CA ALA A 245 -1.65 -11.71 2.97
C ALA A 245 -0.15 -11.40 3.02
N ALA A 246 0.30 -10.33 2.34
CA ALA A 246 1.69 -9.89 2.36
C ALA A 246 2.16 -9.52 3.76
N LEU A 247 1.35 -8.76 4.52
CA LEU A 247 1.65 -8.41 5.90
C LEU A 247 1.81 -9.67 6.78
N GLY A 248 0.90 -10.63 6.65
CA GLY A 248 0.97 -11.91 7.35
C GLY A 248 2.26 -12.69 7.03
N LEU A 249 2.60 -12.81 5.73
CA LEU A 249 3.82 -13.49 5.30
C LEU A 249 5.09 -12.80 5.81
N VAL A 250 5.14 -11.46 5.79
CA VAL A 250 6.27 -10.70 6.33
C VAL A 250 6.40 -10.92 7.84
N VAL A 251 5.30 -10.88 8.59
CA VAL A 251 5.30 -11.13 10.04
C VAL A 251 5.78 -12.55 10.35
N LEU A 252 5.24 -13.57 9.65
CA LEU A 252 5.69 -14.96 9.81
C LEU A 252 7.17 -15.15 9.44
N GLY A 253 7.64 -14.46 8.38
CA GLY A 253 9.04 -14.45 8.00
C GLY A 253 9.94 -13.86 9.09
N ILE A 254 9.51 -12.78 9.72
CA ILE A 254 10.24 -12.17 10.86
C ILE A 254 10.24 -13.13 12.06
N GLN A 255 9.12 -13.77 12.38
CA GLN A 255 9.02 -14.74 13.47
C GLN A 255 9.97 -15.93 13.30
N ARG A 256 10.12 -16.46 12.07
CA ARG A 256 11.07 -17.53 11.77
C ARG A 256 12.53 -17.16 12.04
N THR A 257 12.87 -15.87 12.08
CA THR A 257 14.22 -15.39 12.43
C THR A 257 14.45 -15.24 13.95
N GLY A 258 13.48 -15.67 14.77
CA GLY A 258 13.53 -15.54 16.24
C GLY A 258 13.28 -14.12 16.74
N ARG A 259 12.63 -13.27 15.94
CA ARG A 259 12.25 -11.88 16.30
C ARG A 259 10.73 -11.78 16.37
N LEU A 260 10.19 -10.96 17.27
CA LEU A 260 8.73 -10.77 17.45
C LEU A 260 7.95 -12.04 17.84
N THR A 261 8.61 -12.99 18.51
CA THR A 261 8.00 -14.26 18.93
C THR A 261 7.07 -14.11 20.14
N HIS A 262 7.31 -13.12 21.02
CA HIS A 262 6.51 -12.91 22.24
C HIS A 262 5.40 -11.86 22.07
N SER A 263 5.58 -10.90 21.15
CA SER A 263 4.61 -9.84 20.87
C SER A 263 3.45 -10.29 19.98
N VAL A 264 3.64 -11.33 19.17
CA VAL A 264 2.65 -11.86 18.22
C VAL A 264 2.39 -13.33 18.57
N ASN A 265 1.49 -13.56 19.52
CA ASN A 265 1.15 -14.91 20.00
C ASN A 265 -0.07 -15.49 19.25
N PRO A 266 -0.21 -16.83 19.18
CA PRO A 266 -1.40 -17.51 18.68
C PRO A 266 -2.70 -17.07 19.40
N ASP A 267 -2.58 -16.57 20.63
CA ASP A 267 -3.69 -16.17 21.49
C ASP A 267 -4.31 -14.79 21.16
N THR A 268 -3.77 -14.05 20.18
CA THR A 268 -4.06 -12.62 20.00
C THR A 268 -5.44 -12.30 19.39
N PRO A 269 -6.26 -13.28 18.95
CA PRO A 269 -7.72 -13.07 18.97
C PRO A 269 -8.54 -14.22 19.58
N ARG A 270 -7.97 -15.42 19.77
CA ARG A 270 -8.76 -16.61 20.16
C ARG A 270 -9.11 -16.66 21.64
N SER A 271 -8.32 -16.05 22.52
CA SER A 271 -8.50 -16.20 23.98
C SER A 271 -9.49 -15.21 24.61
N ARG A 272 -9.77 -14.07 23.96
CA ARG A 272 -10.67 -13.05 24.55
C ARG A 272 -12.15 -13.34 24.32
N SER A 273 -12.52 -14.06 23.27
CA SER A 273 -13.91 -14.51 23.07
C SER A 273 -14.25 -15.73 23.94
N SER A 274 -13.28 -16.61 24.22
CA SER A 274 -13.44 -17.75 25.12
C SER A 274 -13.50 -17.36 26.60
N CYS A 275 -12.85 -16.25 27.00
CA CYS A 275 -13.00 -15.72 28.37
C CYS A 275 -14.38 -15.09 28.64
N CYS A 276 -15.18 -14.79 27.62
CA CYS A 276 -16.54 -14.26 27.77
C CYS A 276 -17.64 -15.32 27.60
N SER A 277 -17.30 -16.54 27.17
CA SER A 277 -18.28 -17.62 26.93
C SER A 277 -18.24 -18.75 27.97
N GLY A 278 -17.27 -18.74 28.88
CA GLY A 278 -17.29 -19.57 30.08
C GLY A 278 -17.78 -18.77 31.28
N THR A 279 -18.65 -19.36 32.08
CA THR A 279 -19.17 -18.94 33.39
C THR A 279 -18.05 -18.74 34.44
N ALA A 280 -17.09 -17.85 34.18
CA ALA A 280 -16.05 -17.45 35.10
C ALA A 280 -16.24 -15.98 35.46
N THR A 281 -16.80 -15.75 36.64
CA THR A 281 -16.96 -14.45 37.28
C THR A 281 -15.61 -13.72 37.33
N CYS A 282 -15.45 -12.69 36.50
CA CYS A 282 -14.25 -11.88 36.45
C CYS A 282 -14.17 -10.97 37.70
N ARG A 283 -13.67 -11.50 38.81
CA ARG A 283 -13.45 -10.73 40.04
C ARG A 283 -12.17 -9.92 39.91
N ARG A 284 -12.32 -8.62 39.65
CA ARG A 284 -11.23 -7.63 39.60
C ARG A 284 -10.60 -7.49 40.99
N ARG A 285 -9.56 -8.26 41.31
CA ARG A 285 -8.82 -8.11 42.58
C ARG A 285 -7.76 -7.00 42.44
N ARG A 286 -7.98 -5.89 43.14
CA ARG A 286 -6.98 -4.83 43.36
C ARG A 286 -5.90 -5.34 44.33
N SER A 287 -4.77 -5.81 43.82
CA SER A 287 -3.46 -5.74 44.50
C SER A 287 -2.39 -6.27 43.56
N GLY A 288 -1.31 -5.51 43.38
CA GLY A 288 -0.21 -5.86 42.49
C GLY A 288 0.58 -7.03 43.04
N THR A 289 0.55 -8.17 42.34
CA THR A 289 1.61 -9.19 42.25
C THR A 289 1.13 -10.32 41.33
N SER A 290 1.97 -10.68 40.35
CA SER A 290 1.94 -11.88 39.48
C SER A 290 0.58 -12.53 39.13
N THR A 291 0.18 -12.42 37.87
CA THR A 291 -0.84 -13.30 37.25
C THR A 291 -0.35 -14.74 37.20
N GLY A 292 -0.86 -15.60 38.10
CA GLY A 292 -0.84 -17.05 37.96
C GLY A 292 -2.27 -17.57 37.79
N CYS A 293 -2.50 -18.45 36.81
CA CYS A 293 -3.73 -19.23 36.73
C CYS A 293 -3.63 -20.40 37.72
N SER A 294 -4.39 -20.37 38.81
CA SER A 294 -4.59 -21.55 39.66
C SER A 294 -5.78 -22.34 39.12
N ALA A 295 -5.53 -23.53 38.56
CA ALA A 295 -6.59 -24.51 38.34
C ALA A 295 -6.92 -25.17 39.68
N SER A 296 -8.05 -24.79 40.28
CA SER A 296 -8.64 -25.55 41.38
C SER A 296 -9.36 -26.76 40.78
N GLY A 297 -8.81 -27.96 40.99
CA GLY A 297 -9.56 -29.19 40.83
C GLY A 297 -10.50 -29.40 42.02
N SER A 298 -11.72 -29.86 41.74
CA SER A 298 -12.51 -30.80 42.57
C SER A 298 -13.96 -30.81 42.08
N GLY A 299 -14.49 -31.99 41.78
CA GLY A 299 -15.90 -32.23 41.45
C GLY A 299 -16.04 -33.25 40.34
#